data_AF-A0A964QTZ9-F1
#
_entry.id   AF-A0A964QTZ9-F1
#
_cell.length_a   1.000
_cell.length_b   1.000
_cell.length_c   1.000
_cell.angle_alpha   90.00
_cell.angle_beta   90.00
_cell.angle_gamma   90.00
#
_symmetry.space_group_name_H-M   'P 1'
#
loop_
_entity.id
_entity.type
_entity.pdbx_description
1 polymer ?
#
loop_
_entity_poly.entity_id
_entity_poly.type
_entity_poly.pdbx_seq_one_letter_code
_entity_poly.pdbx_strand_id
1 'polypeptide(L)'
;MRFDQFNNEAANQNSMPSETEEPRIDFGEVGKVESTQEEKDFATLQQTYEEKKAAYDKLVADANESGTYHNAEVVTQLDSKRQERNVAQLDLEGKLRFDPKLAREVYKKEWRQLYADQLRSGRYTYDDIKSMKGPGGAPKTRLYELADATFDGDSGVFDGDARNAVTDEALEEAHQHFLEDERTRREAEEGEKKEQVELPQQKEAVSASNEKPKKEFSKNPEMDAYIRDTYLSYADAPVSSEEKERMLAFTRESGSAQKYAESLRHLAERRNLSELDGIGRKMIEEVKKVLAKLGLKMSAYGESRTWALWDIAKQEYFAEHSDENDGAYKVGGIFELPEKKEEIVNRHTGWEVYKAHSGGERAFLERLRGEGKEEIMGLLAHEPKENGTLSSYELARLGELIKRAVL
;
A
#
# COMPACT_ATOMS: atom_id res chain seq x y z
N MET A 1 -48.47 -26.19 40.34
CA MET A 1 -47.73 -27.33 39.74
C MET A 1 -46.26 -26.96 39.93
N ARG A 2 -45.42 -27.61 40.78
CA ARG A 2 -45.25 -29.07 41.04
C ARG A 2 -44.91 -29.74 39.69
N PHE A 3 -43.73 -30.27 39.34
CA PHE A 3 -42.55 -30.71 40.07
C PHE A 3 -41.25 -30.18 39.39
N ASP A 4 -40.01 -30.30 39.89
CA ASP A 4 -39.39 -30.13 41.23
C ASP A 4 -37.82 -30.17 41.04
N GLN A 5 -37.03 -30.55 42.06
CA GLN A 5 -35.56 -30.56 42.20
C GLN A 5 -34.83 -31.74 41.50
N PHE A 6 -33.50 -31.64 41.25
CA PHE A 6 -32.46 -32.40 42.00
C PHE A 6 -31.00 -32.08 41.58
N ASN A 7 -30.09 -32.04 42.56
CA ASN A 7 -28.64 -32.13 42.37
C ASN A 7 -28.22 -33.59 42.13
N ASN A 8 -27.07 -33.85 41.49
CA ASN A 8 -25.93 -34.40 42.24
C ASN A 8 -24.64 -34.54 41.43
N GLU A 9 -23.54 -34.49 42.18
CA GLU A 9 -22.17 -34.71 41.75
C GLU A 9 -21.90 -36.19 41.42
N ALA A 10 -20.96 -36.43 40.52
CA ALA A 10 -20.12 -37.63 40.55
C ALA A 10 -18.76 -37.29 39.93
N ALA A 11 -17.74 -37.18 40.77
CA ALA A 11 -16.36 -37.10 40.31
C ALA A 11 -15.95 -38.41 39.63
N ASN A 12 -15.11 -38.33 38.60
CA ASN A 12 -14.18 -39.42 38.35
C ASN A 12 -12.78 -38.87 38.08
N GLN A 13 -11.81 -39.55 38.67
CA GLN A 13 -10.41 -39.16 38.68
C GLN A 13 -9.76 -39.59 37.37
N ASN A 14 -8.93 -38.73 36.79
CA ASN A 14 -7.79 -39.20 36.01
C ASN A 14 -6.62 -38.26 36.27
N SER A 15 -5.66 -38.77 37.04
CA SER A 15 -4.35 -38.14 37.17
C SER A 15 -3.62 -38.29 35.84
N MET A 16 -3.17 -37.17 35.27
CA MET A 16 -2.13 -37.16 34.24
C MET A 16 -0.87 -36.48 34.80
N PRO A 17 0.34 -36.90 34.38
CA PRO A 17 1.54 -36.67 35.18
C PRO A 17 2.20 -35.32 34.92
N SER A 18 3.00 -34.90 35.89
CA SER A 18 4.23 -34.11 35.79
C SER A 18 4.51 -33.37 34.47
N GLU A 19 4.62 -32.03 34.59
CA GLU A 19 5.84 -31.30 34.23
C GLU A 19 6.67 -31.92 33.09
N THR A 20 6.15 -31.90 31.86
CA THR A 20 7.03 -31.73 30.71
C THR A 20 7.51 -30.30 30.75
N GLU A 21 8.74 -30.09 31.22
CA GLU A 21 9.49 -28.86 30.96
C GLU A 21 9.40 -28.59 29.46
N GLU A 22 8.73 -27.50 29.08
CA GLU A 22 8.83 -26.98 27.72
C GLU A 22 10.32 -26.80 27.43
N PRO A 23 10.87 -27.31 26.32
CA PRO A 23 12.23 -27.00 25.95
C PRO A 23 12.28 -25.50 25.70
N ARG A 24 12.78 -24.76 26.69
CA ARG A 24 13.26 -23.40 26.48
C ARG A 24 14.34 -23.51 25.41
N ILE A 25 13.95 -23.22 24.18
CA ILE A 25 14.87 -22.92 23.11
C ILE A 25 15.59 -21.66 23.56
N ASP A 26 16.73 -21.87 24.20
CA ASP A 26 17.70 -20.84 24.45
C ASP A 26 18.21 -20.42 23.08
N PHE A 27 17.54 -19.40 22.52
CA PHE A 27 18.03 -18.63 21.38
C PHE A 27 19.30 -17.93 21.86
N GLY A 28 20.39 -18.70 21.87
CA GLY A 28 21.63 -18.38 22.58
C GLY A 28 22.03 -16.96 22.27
N GLU A 29 22.07 -16.13 23.32
CA GLU A 29 21.86 -14.69 23.23
C GLU A 29 22.57 -14.10 22.00
N VAL A 30 21.77 -13.70 21.00
CA VAL A 30 22.22 -12.77 19.96
C VAL A 30 22.65 -11.53 20.73
N GLY A 31 23.96 -11.42 20.95
CA GLY A 31 24.49 -10.79 22.15
C GLY A 31 23.86 -9.43 22.34
N LYS A 32 23.09 -9.25 23.43
CA LYS A 32 22.41 -7.99 23.72
C LYS A 32 23.47 -6.91 23.76
N VAL A 33 23.58 -6.14 22.68
CA VAL A 33 24.39 -4.94 22.63
C VAL A 33 23.73 -4.01 23.61
N GLU A 34 24.29 -3.91 24.82
CA GLU A 34 23.73 -3.06 25.85
C GLU A 34 23.70 -1.64 25.31
N SER A 35 22.49 -1.06 25.23
CA SER A 35 22.35 0.31 24.74
C SER A 35 23.20 1.24 25.58
N THR A 36 23.91 2.12 24.90
CA THR A 36 24.78 3.12 25.50
C THR A 36 23.96 4.01 26.45
N GLN A 37 24.63 4.63 27.43
CA GLN A 37 23.94 5.57 28.31
C GLN A 37 23.32 6.73 27.50
N GLU A 38 23.99 7.16 26.43
CA GLU A 38 23.53 8.24 25.54
C GLU A 38 22.22 7.89 24.81
N GLU A 39 22.05 6.64 24.37
CA GLU A 39 20.79 6.14 23.79
C GLU A 39 19.67 6.01 24.83
N LYS A 40 20.00 5.58 26.06
CA LYS A 40 19.04 5.47 27.17
C LYS A 40 18.53 6.85 27.60
N ASP A 41 19.43 7.82 27.70
CA ASP A 41 19.09 9.21 27.99
C ASP A 41 18.21 9.81 26.87
N PHE A 42 18.55 9.54 25.61
CA PHE A 42 17.73 9.98 24.47
C PHE A 42 16.34 9.34 24.43
N ALA A 43 16.24 8.04 24.67
CA ALA A 43 14.94 7.35 24.75
C ALA A 43 14.05 7.93 25.88
N THR A 44 14.67 8.33 26.99
CA THR A 44 13.97 9.02 28.10
C THR A 44 13.45 10.40 27.69
N LEU A 45 14.24 11.18 26.94
CA LEU A 45 13.78 12.46 26.37
C LEU A 45 12.66 12.28 25.35
N GLN A 46 12.77 11.27 24.47
CA GLN A 46 11.74 10.93 23.49
C GLN A 46 10.41 10.56 24.17
N GLN A 47 10.46 9.68 25.18
CA GLN A 47 9.28 9.31 25.96
C GLN A 47 8.67 10.54 26.65
N THR A 48 9.50 11.37 27.29
CA THR A 48 9.05 12.60 27.96
C THR A 48 8.33 13.53 26.98
N TYR A 49 8.85 13.71 25.77
CA TYR A 49 8.20 14.51 24.73
C TYR A 49 6.83 13.94 24.34
N GLU A 50 6.72 12.63 24.07
CA GLU A 50 5.45 12.02 23.68
C GLU A 50 4.39 12.09 24.79
N GLU A 51 4.78 11.93 26.06
CA GLU A 51 3.89 12.12 27.21
C GLU A 51 3.35 13.55 27.28
N LYS A 52 4.20 14.57 27.07
CA LYS A 52 3.77 15.97 27.05
C LYS A 52 2.91 16.31 25.83
N LYS A 53 3.21 15.72 24.67
CA LYS A 53 2.40 15.85 23.44
C LYS A 53 1.00 15.26 23.67
N ALA A 54 0.90 14.02 24.13
CA ALA A 54 -0.37 13.34 24.38
C ALA A 54 -1.24 14.10 25.42
N ALA A 55 -0.63 14.64 26.48
CA ALA A 55 -1.34 15.44 27.47
C ALA A 55 -1.92 16.75 26.89
N TYR A 56 -1.20 17.41 25.98
CA TYR A 56 -1.70 18.59 25.27
C TYR A 56 -2.80 18.23 24.26
N ASP A 57 -2.58 17.22 23.41
CA ASP A 57 -3.52 16.82 22.37
C ASP A 57 -4.85 16.35 22.96
N LYS A 58 -4.82 15.63 24.10
CA LYS A 58 -6.02 15.26 24.85
C LYS A 58 -6.79 16.50 25.33
N LEU A 59 -6.12 17.47 25.94
CA LEU A 59 -6.78 18.68 26.44
C LEU A 59 -7.42 19.49 25.30
N VAL A 60 -6.82 19.50 24.10
CA VAL A 60 -7.43 20.08 22.89
C VAL A 60 -8.68 19.32 22.48
N ALA A 61 -8.66 17.98 22.49
CA ALA A 61 -9.82 17.16 22.16
C ALA A 61 -10.97 17.38 23.15
N ASP A 62 -10.70 17.29 24.45
CA ASP A 62 -11.67 17.51 25.52
C ASP A 62 -12.31 18.92 25.45
N ALA A 63 -11.51 19.96 25.13
CA ALA A 63 -11.97 21.34 24.96
C ALA A 63 -12.85 21.53 23.71
N ASN A 64 -12.56 20.81 22.63
CA ASN A 64 -13.35 20.84 21.39
C ASN A 64 -14.69 20.12 21.55
N GLU A 65 -14.69 18.91 22.14
CA GLU A 65 -15.91 18.11 22.36
C GLU A 65 -16.89 18.81 23.30
N SER A 66 -16.38 19.41 24.38
CA SER A 66 -17.19 20.18 25.34
C SER A 66 -17.58 21.59 24.86
N GLY A 67 -17.05 22.07 23.72
CA GLY A 67 -17.24 23.43 23.24
C GLY A 67 -16.65 24.52 24.16
N THR A 68 -15.74 24.15 25.07
CA THR A 68 -15.19 25.04 26.10
C THR A 68 -13.91 25.77 25.67
N TYR A 69 -13.51 25.69 24.40
CA TYR A 69 -12.29 26.32 23.87
C TYR A 69 -12.17 27.84 24.12
N HIS A 70 -13.29 28.54 24.39
CA HIS A 70 -13.31 29.97 24.76
C HIS A 70 -13.27 30.24 26.28
N ASN A 71 -13.25 29.21 27.13
CA ASN A 71 -13.15 29.36 28.57
C ASN A 71 -11.70 29.77 28.96
N ALA A 72 -11.57 30.87 29.70
CA ALA A 72 -10.26 31.41 30.08
C ALA A 72 -9.39 30.43 30.90
N GLU A 73 -10.00 29.56 31.71
CA GLU A 73 -9.27 28.53 32.45
C GLU A 73 -8.72 27.45 31.51
N VAL A 74 -9.54 26.97 30.57
CA VAL A 74 -9.15 26.00 29.54
C VAL A 74 -8.05 26.55 28.65
N VAL A 75 -8.14 27.82 28.22
CA VAL A 75 -7.08 28.52 27.47
C VAL A 75 -5.78 28.57 28.27
N THR A 76 -5.84 28.91 29.57
CA THR A 76 -4.66 28.94 30.44
C THR A 76 -4.00 27.56 30.61
N GLN A 77 -4.81 26.51 30.74
CA GLN A 77 -4.31 25.12 30.81
C GLN A 77 -3.69 24.68 29.48
N LEU A 78 -4.30 25.03 28.34
CA LEU A 78 -3.78 24.77 27.00
C LEU A 78 -2.43 25.45 26.77
N ASP A 79 -2.28 26.73 27.14
CA ASP A 79 -1.01 27.45 27.02
C ASP A 79 0.07 26.84 27.93
N SER A 80 -0.26 26.45 29.16
CA SER A 80 0.68 25.74 30.06
C SER A 80 1.14 24.41 29.46
N LYS A 81 0.22 23.60 28.91
CA LYS A 81 0.58 22.30 28.31
C LYS A 81 1.33 22.46 26.99
N ARG A 82 1.02 23.50 26.22
CA ARG A 82 1.79 23.89 25.03
C ARG A 82 3.22 24.27 25.40
N GLN A 83 3.43 25.01 26.49
CA GLN A 83 4.77 25.33 27.00
C GLN A 83 5.53 24.07 27.43
N GLU A 84 4.93 23.18 28.24
CA GLU A 84 5.56 21.90 28.64
C GLU A 84 6.01 21.06 27.43
N ARG A 85 5.13 20.92 26.42
CA ARG A 85 5.43 20.20 25.18
C ARG A 85 6.55 20.87 24.38
N ASN A 86 6.56 22.19 24.29
CA ASN A 86 7.59 22.94 23.56
C ASN A 86 8.97 22.85 24.26
N VAL A 87 9.01 22.81 25.60
CA VAL A 87 10.27 22.60 26.34
C VAL A 87 10.83 21.20 26.08
N ALA A 88 10.02 20.15 26.25
CA ALA A 88 10.45 18.78 25.98
C ALA A 88 10.87 18.56 24.51
N GLN A 89 10.26 19.30 23.57
CA GLN A 89 10.72 19.37 22.18
C GLN A 89 12.13 19.96 22.06
N LEU A 90 12.40 21.10 22.70
CA LEU A 90 13.71 21.76 22.62
C LEU A 90 14.82 20.93 23.25
N ASP A 91 14.54 20.19 24.31
CA ASP A 91 15.50 19.26 24.94
C ASP A 91 15.87 18.11 23.98
N LEU A 92 14.86 17.53 23.31
CA LEU A 92 15.05 16.48 22.30
C LEU A 92 15.84 16.99 21.08
N GLU A 93 15.49 18.16 20.57
CA GLU A 93 16.22 18.85 19.49
C GLU A 93 17.67 19.15 19.87
N GLY A 94 17.89 19.65 21.08
CA GLY A 94 19.22 19.93 21.61
C GLY A 94 20.10 18.68 21.63
N LYS A 95 19.58 17.56 22.15
CA LYS A 95 20.34 16.30 22.21
C LYS A 95 20.74 15.78 20.82
N LEU A 96 19.86 15.87 19.82
CA LEU A 96 20.21 15.50 18.43
C LEU A 96 21.27 16.43 17.83
N ARG A 97 21.12 17.75 17.99
CA ARG A 97 22.05 18.75 17.44
C ARG A 97 23.46 18.65 18.02
N PHE A 98 23.60 18.28 19.28
CA PHE A 98 24.90 18.17 19.96
C PHE A 98 25.50 16.75 19.94
N ASP A 99 24.77 15.75 19.45
CA ASP A 99 25.22 14.35 19.37
C ASP A 99 25.05 13.80 17.94
N PRO A 100 26.06 14.01 17.07
CA PRO A 100 25.94 13.68 15.65
C PRO A 100 25.89 12.18 15.36
N LYS A 101 26.40 11.35 16.30
CA LYS A 101 26.34 9.89 16.22
C LYS A 101 24.92 9.42 16.51
N LEU A 102 24.34 9.90 17.61
CA LEU A 102 22.95 9.62 17.96
C LEU A 102 21.99 10.11 16.87
N ALA A 103 22.20 11.29 16.30
CA ALA A 103 21.42 11.78 15.16
C ALA A 103 21.48 10.83 13.95
N ARG A 104 22.65 10.26 13.64
CA ARG A 104 22.82 9.24 12.59
C ARG A 104 22.08 7.94 12.90
N GLU A 105 22.15 7.44 14.12
CA GLU A 105 21.45 6.19 14.48
C GLU A 105 19.93 6.36 14.51
N VAL A 106 19.43 7.51 14.97
CA VAL A 106 18.00 7.87 14.86
C VAL A 106 17.58 7.95 13.38
N TYR A 107 18.36 8.66 12.55
CA TYR A 107 18.11 8.76 11.11
C TYR A 107 18.05 7.39 10.42
N LYS A 108 19.05 6.52 10.68
CA LYS A 108 19.07 5.14 10.19
C LYS A 108 17.83 4.37 10.66
N LYS A 109 17.48 4.46 11.94
CA LYS A 109 16.34 3.74 12.52
C LYS A 109 15.00 4.13 11.90
N GLU A 110 14.76 5.42 11.69
CA GLU A 110 13.52 5.90 11.06
C GLU A 110 13.42 5.42 9.59
N TRP A 111 14.54 5.39 8.86
CA TRP A 111 14.60 4.77 7.53
C TRP A 111 14.34 3.27 7.57
N ARG A 112 14.96 2.52 8.50
CA ARG A 112 14.72 1.07 8.67
C ARG A 112 13.25 0.78 8.96
N GLN A 113 12.61 1.57 9.82
CA GLN A 113 11.19 1.41 10.16
C GLN A 113 10.29 1.70 8.95
N LEU A 114 10.46 2.85 8.29
CA LEU A 114 9.72 3.19 7.06
C LEU A 114 9.88 2.06 6.03
N TYR A 115 11.11 1.64 5.78
CA TYR A 115 11.44 0.65 4.78
C TYR A 115 10.78 -0.71 5.08
N ALA A 116 10.84 -1.18 6.34
CA ALA A 116 10.20 -2.41 6.77
C ALA A 116 8.67 -2.35 6.60
N ASP A 117 8.03 -1.23 6.94
CA ASP A 117 6.59 -1.06 6.79
C ASP A 117 6.17 -0.98 5.31
N GLN A 118 6.92 -0.26 4.48
CA GLN A 118 6.67 -0.18 3.04
C GLN A 118 6.84 -1.55 2.36
N LEU A 119 7.89 -2.32 2.69
CA LEU A 119 8.07 -3.67 2.15
C LEU A 119 7.00 -4.65 2.63
N ARG A 120 6.66 -4.68 3.93
CA ARG A 120 5.60 -5.54 4.47
C ARG A 120 4.24 -5.24 3.85
N SER A 121 3.99 -3.97 3.48
CA SER A 121 2.77 -3.57 2.78
C SER A 121 2.72 -4.01 1.31
N GLY A 122 3.85 -4.47 0.75
CA GLY A 122 4.00 -4.84 -0.67
C GLY A 122 3.87 -3.66 -1.65
N ARG A 123 3.87 -2.41 -1.17
CA ARG A 123 3.60 -1.21 -1.98
C ARG A 123 4.81 -0.71 -2.77
N TYR A 124 6.02 -1.01 -2.30
CA TYR A 124 7.27 -0.52 -2.86
C TYR A 124 8.36 -1.60 -2.78
N THR A 125 9.28 -1.62 -3.73
CA THR A 125 10.49 -2.47 -3.72
C THR A 125 11.67 -1.75 -3.07
N TYR A 126 12.79 -2.46 -2.89
CA TYR A 126 14.05 -1.84 -2.44
C TYR A 126 14.47 -0.69 -3.36
N ASP A 127 14.48 -0.93 -4.67
CA ASP A 127 14.92 0.06 -5.65
C ASP A 127 13.96 1.24 -5.76
N ASP A 128 12.65 1.03 -5.58
CA ASP A 128 11.68 2.13 -5.47
C ASP A 128 12.09 3.05 -4.31
N ILE A 129 12.26 2.52 -3.09
CA ILE A 129 12.58 3.35 -1.91
C ILE A 129 13.99 3.97 -2.03
N LYS A 130 14.97 3.26 -2.59
CA LYS A 130 16.32 3.79 -2.87
C LYS A 130 16.32 4.87 -3.94
N SER A 131 15.38 4.85 -4.88
CA SER A 131 15.23 5.90 -5.90
C SER A 131 14.60 7.20 -5.33
N MET A 132 13.85 7.12 -4.23
CA MET A 132 13.19 8.26 -3.59
C MET A 132 14.13 9.12 -2.72
N LYS A 133 15.34 9.45 -3.21
CA LYS A 133 16.35 10.28 -2.49
C LYS A 133 15.98 11.77 -2.35
N GLY A 134 14.72 12.07 -2.10
CA GLY A 134 14.18 13.41 -1.95
C GLY A 134 13.05 13.46 -0.92
N PRO A 135 12.52 14.67 -0.63
CA PRO A 135 11.57 14.90 0.47
C PRO A 135 10.21 14.19 0.34
N GLY A 136 9.96 13.51 -0.79
CA GLY A 136 8.75 12.72 -1.02
C GLY A 136 8.76 11.34 -0.33
N GLY A 137 9.91 10.65 -0.32
CA GLY A 137 10.07 9.28 0.21
C GLY A 137 10.81 9.19 1.55
N ALA A 138 11.27 10.32 2.09
CA ALA A 138 11.77 10.41 3.44
C ALA A 138 10.72 9.98 4.50
N PRO A 139 11.13 9.35 5.63
CA PRO A 139 10.26 9.12 6.77
C PRO A 139 9.63 10.42 7.26
N LYS A 140 8.30 10.53 7.24
CA LYS A 140 7.57 11.73 7.67
C LYS A 140 7.30 11.72 9.16
N THR A 141 8.33 11.37 9.93
CA THR A 141 8.30 11.34 11.38
C THR A 141 9.05 12.55 11.92
N ARG A 142 8.62 13.06 13.07
CA ARG A 142 9.33 14.14 13.75
C ARG A 142 10.80 13.79 14.00
N LEU A 143 11.09 12.55 14.40
CA LEU A 143 12.46 12.13 14.73
C LEU A 143 13.36 12.18 13.51
N TYR A 144 12.83 11.79 12.34
CA TYR A 144 13.51 11.99 11.08
C TYR A 144 13.73 13.49 10.81
N GLU A 145 12.68 14.32 10.83
CA GLU A 145 12.80 15.77 10.55
C GLU A 145 13.84 16.46 11.44
N LEU A 146 13.90 16.10 12.73
CA LEU A 146 14.87 16.66 13.68
C LEU A 146 16.30 16.15 13.44
N ALA A 147 16.47 14.88 13.06
CA ALA A 147 17.76 14.35 12.66
C ALA A 147 18.23 14.96 11.32
N ASP A 148 17.35 15.04 10.33
CA ASP A 148 17.58 15.58 8.99
C ASP A 148 17.98 17.07 9.04
N ALA A 149 17.31 17.87 9.87
CA ALA A 149 17.71 19.26 10.16
C ALA A 149 19.11 19.38 10.81
N THR A 150 19.60 18.31 11.46
CA THR A 150 20.98 18.26 11.96
C THR A 150 21.98 17.95 10.83
N PHE A 151 21.58 17.21 9.78
CA PHE A 151 22.40 16.93 8.60
C PHE A 151 22.45 18.08 7.59
N ASP A 152 21.34 18.79 7.36
CA ASP A 152 21.23 19.83 6.31
C ASP A 152 21.89 21.18 6.65
N GLY A 153 22.81 21.19 7.62
CA GLY A 153 23.78 22.28 7.79
C GLY A 153 23.37 23.43 8.71
N ASP A 154 22.14 23.46 9.22
CA ASP A 154 21.72 24.43 10.26
C ASP A 154 22.53 24.27 11.57
N SER A 155 23.14 23.10 11.78
CA SER A 155 24.10 22.79 12.85
C SER A 155 25.58 22.96 12.43
N GLY A 156 25.86 22.95 11.12
CA GLY A 156 27.21 22.94 10.53
C GLY A 156 28.00 21.63 10.66
N VAL A 157 27.36 20.51 11.03
CA VAL A 157 28.06 19.28 11.46
C VAL A 157 28.37 18.28 10.33
N PHE A 158 27.53 18.21 9.29
CA PHE A 158 27.71 17.30 8.15
C PHE A 158 27.48 18.02 6.82
N ASP A 159 27.98 17.42 5.73
CA ASP A 159 27.66 17.81 4.36
C ASP A 159 26.62 16.87 3.72
N GLY A 160 26.09 17.27 2.55
CA GLY A 160 25.07 16.51 1.84
C GLY A 160 25.55 15.15 1.31
N ASP A 161 26.86 14.98 1.09
CA ASP A 161 27.42 13.70 0.65
C ASP A 161 27.42 12.67 1.80
N ALA A 162 27.74 13.11 3.02
CA ALA A 162 27.56 12.30 4.23
C ALA A 162 26.09 11.89 4.44
N ARG A 163 25.12 12.81 4.23
CA ARG A 163 23.68 12.49 4.30
C ARG A 163 23.26 11.44 3.27
N ASN A 164 23.72 11.59 2.02
CA ASN A 164 23.44 10.63 0.95
C ASN A 164 24.01 9.23 1.27
N ALA A 165 25.26 9.16 1.75
CA ALA A 165 25.90 7.92 2.14
C ALA A 165 25.18 7.21 3.31
N VAL A 166 24.78 7.96 4.33
CA VAL A 166 23.98 7.42 5.46
C VAL A 166 22.62 6.90 4.99
N THR A 167 22.00 7.55 4.01
CA THR A 167 20.71 7.13 3.45
C THR A 167 20.83 5.81 2.69
N ASP A 168 21.85 5.65 1.82
CA ASP A 168 22.09 4.38 1.12
C ASP A 168 22.38 3.23 2.09
N GLU A 169 23.23 3.47 3.09
CA GLU A 169 23.58 2.50 4.13
C GLU A 169 22.35 2.07 4.96
N ALA A 170 21.52 3.02 5.40
CA ALA A 170 20.30 2.75 6.16
C ALA A 170 19.32 1.85 5.39
N LEU A 171 19.18 2.09 4.08
CA LEU A 171 18.31 1.31 3.20
C LEU A 171 18.86 -0.10 2.98
N GLU A 172 20.17 -0.26 2.77
CA GLU A 172 20.80 -1.58 2.59
C GLU A 172 20.68 -2.44 3.84
N GLU A 173 20.92 -1.87 5.02
CA GLU A 173 20.70 -2.53 6.31
C GLU A 173 19.23 -2.97 6.50
N ALA A 174 18.27 -2.09 6.17
CA ALA A 174 16.85 -2.37 6.28
C ALA A 174 16.39 -3.50 5.35
N HIS A 175 16.95 -3.56 4.14
CA HIS A 175 16.64 -4.62 3.18
C HIS A 175 17.10 -6.00 3.67
N GLN A 176 18.33 -6.10 4.19
CA GLN A 176 18.81 -7.36 4.75
C GLN A 176 17.95 -7.79 5.94
N HIS A 177 17.62 -6.89 6.88
CA HIS A 177 16.75 -7.21 8.01
C HIS A 177 15.37 -7.73 7.57
N PHE A 178 14.76 -7.14 6.53
CA PHE A 178 13.48 -7.64 6.00
C PHE A 178 13.61 -9.05 5.39
N LEU A 179 14.68 -9.32 4.64
CA LEU A 179 14.93 -10.65 4.07
C LEU A 179 15.14 -11.71 5.16
N GLU A 180 15.78 -11.34 6.28
CA GLU A 180 15.95 -12.23 7.43
C GLU A 180 14.63 -12.46 8.19
N ASP A 181 13.84 -11.41 8.43
CA ASP A 181 12.47 -11.52 8.99
C ASP A 181 11.59 -12.48 8.16
N GLU A 182 11.57 -12.32 6.84
CA GLU A 182 10.83 -13.19 5.91
C GLU A 182 11.35 -14.63 5.91
N ARG A 183 12.68 -14.82 5.95
CA ARG A 183 13.30 -16.15 6.05
C ARG A 183 12.86 -16.84 7.34
N THR A 184 13.00 -16.17 8.48
CA THR A 184 12.65 -16.73 9.80
C THR A 184 11.14 -16.97 9.93
N ARG A 185 10.27 -16.12 9.36
CA ARG A 185 8.82 -16.40 9.32
C ARG A 185 8.51 -17.66 8.51
N ARG A 186 9.14 -17.85 7.35
CA ARG A 186 8.95 -19.05 6.51
C ARG A 186 9.48 -20.31 7.20
N GLU A 187 10.63 -20.21 7.87
CA GLU A 187 11.21 -21.32 8.64
C GLU A 187 10.30 -21.73 9.82
N ALA A 188 9.68 -20.76 10.51
CA ALA A 188 8.66 -21.03 11.54
C ALA A 188 7.39 -21.67 10.96
N GLU A 189 6.83 -21.10 9.88
CA GLU A 189 5.66 -21.65 9.19
C GLU A 189 5.91 -23.06 8.62
N GLU A 190 7.12 -23.35 8.13
CA GLU A 190 7.50 -24.69 7.67
C GLU A 190 7.77 -25.66 8.82
N GLY A 191 8.26 -25.19 9.96
CA GLY A 191 8.40 -25.97 11.19
C GLY A 191 7.03 -26.45 11.68
N GLU A 192 6.08 -25.53 11.84
CA GLU A 192 4.70 -25.85 12.24
C GLU A 192 4.00 -26.79 11.24
N LYS A 193 4.23 -26.59 9.92
CA LYS A 193 3.65 -27.47 8.88
C LYS A 193 4.27 -28.88 8.87
N LYS A 194 5.55 -29.03 9.21
CA LYS A 194 6.23 -30.35 9.29
C LYS A 194 5.77 -31.17 10.49
N GLU A 195 5.31 -30.55 11.57
CA GLU A 195 4.76 -31.26 12.74
C GLU A 195 3.34 -31.82 12.49
N GLN A 196 2.62 -31.35 11.45
CA GLN A 196 1.26 -31.83 11.13
C GLN A 196 1.16 -32.76 9.90
N VAL A 197 2.22 -32.95 9.11
CA VAL A 197 2.15 -33.71 7.84
C VAL A 197 3.31 -34.71 7.65
N GLU A 198 3.37 -35.72 8.53
CA GLU A 198 3.93 -37.03 8.15
C GLU A 198 2.81 -38.01 7.78
N LEU A 199 2.63 -38.26 6.48
CA LEU A 199 2.27 -39.57 5.89
C LEU A 199 2.32 -39.48 4.34
N PRO A 200 2.65 -40.56 3.61
CA PRO A 200 3.24 -40.45 2.27
C PRO A 200 2.29 -40.77 1.10
N GLN A 201 2.59 -40.18 -0.06
CA GLN A 201 2.76 -40.81 -1.39
C GLN A 201 2.21 -39.98 -2.57
N GLN A 202 2.85 -40.22 -3.73
CA GLN A 202 2.48 -39.81 -5.09
C GLN A 202 2.71 -38.32 -5.45
N LYS A 203 3.13 -37.95 -6.66
CA LYS A 203 4.02 -38.50 -7.71
C LYS A 203 3.89 -37.48 -8.85
N GLU A 204 5.02 -37.09 -9.43
CA GLU A 204 5.20 -36.73 -10.84
C GLU A 204 4.02 -36.11 -11.64
N ALA A 205 4.20 -34.84 -12.05
CA ALA A 205 4.08 -34.32 -13.43
C ALA A 205 3.26 -33.02 -13.59
N VAL A 206 3.95 -31.87 -13.52
CA VAL A 206 3.75 -30.78 -14.49
C VAL A 206 5.11 -30.16 -14.83
N SER A 207 5.84 -30.82 -15.72
CA SER A 207 6.94 -30.20 -16.48
C SER A 207 6.45 -29.94 -17.92
N ALA A 208 6.92 -28.85 -18.53
CA ALA A 208 6.59 -28.36 -19.87
C ALA A 208 5.29 -27.53 -20.00
N SER A 209 5.42 -26.22 -19.75
CA SER A 209 4.72 -25.19 -20.50
C SER A 209 5.64 -23.99 -20.75
N ASN A 210 6.19 -23.94 -21.96
CA ASN A 210 6.72 -22.75 -22.63
C ASN A 210 7.80 -21.94 -21.92
N GLU A 211 9.05 -22.39 -22.08
CA GLU A 211 10.13 -21.46 -22.44
C GLU A 211 9.76 -20.75 -23.77
N LYS A 212 8.98 -19.68 -23.70
CA LYS A 212 9.09 -18.64 -24.73
C LYS A 212 10.53 -18.11 -24.62
N PRO A 213 11.34 -18.11 -25.68
CA PRO A 213 12.65 -17.48 -25.62
C PRO A 213 12.41 -16.02 -25.21
N LYS A 214 13.08 -15.58 -24.13
CA LYS A 214 13.12 -14.16 -23.77
C LYS A 214 13.70 -13.42 -24.97
N LYS A 215 12.84 -12.80 -25.77
CA LYS A 215 13.28 -11.87 -26.81
C LYS A 215 13.90 -10.71 -26.05
N GLU A 216 15.21 -10.57 -26.15
CA GLU A 216 15.90 -9.36 -25.75
C GLU A 216 15.41 -8.22 -26.66
N PHE A 217 14.35 -7.56 -26.23
CA PHE A 217 13.91 -6.31 -26.82
C PHE A 217 14.99 -5.26 -26.54
N SER A 218 15.35 -4.47 -27.55
CA SER A 218 16.30 -3.38 -27.35
C SER A 218 15.71 -2.34 -26.41
N LYS A 219 16.38 -2.06 -25.29
CA LYS A 219 16.00 -0.96 -24.39
C LYS A 219 15.90 0.33 -25.19
N ASN A 220 14.75 1.02 -25.11
CA ASN A 220 14.51 2.27 -25.83
C ASN A 220 13.88 3.29 -24.87
N PRO A 221 14.69 3.86 -23.95
CA PRO A 221 14.19 4.71 -22.87
C PRO A 221 13.50 6.00 -23.38
N GLU A 222 13.82 6.47 -24.58
CA GLU A 222 13.13 7.60 -25.22
C GLU A 222 11.70 7.24 -25.62
N MET A 223 11.50 6.05 -26.22
CA MET A 223 10.18 5.54 -26.56
C MET A 223 9.37 5.16 -25.31
N ASP A 224 10.02 4.56 -24.31
CA ASP A 224 9.39 4.22 -23.02
C ASP A 224 8.90 5.50 -22.31
N ALA A 225 9.73 6.55 -22.28
CA ALA A 225 9.34 7.87 -21.77
C ALA A 225 8.19 8.50 -22.58
N TYR A 226 8.23 8.43 -23.92
CA TYR A 226 7.14 8.94 -24.77
C TYR A 226 5.81 8.21 -24.52
N ILE A 227 5.84 6.88 -24.41
CA ILE A 227 4.67 6.04 -24.16
C ILE A 227 4.08 6.37 -22.78
N ARG A 228 4.93 6.41 -21.75
CA ARG A 228 4.56 6.82 -20.39
C ARG A 228 3.90 8.20 -20.37
N ASP A 229 4.58 9.20 -20.92
CA ASP A 229 4.17 10.61 -20.86
C ASP A 229 2.95 10.93 -21.74
N THR A 230 2.65 10.12 -22.77
CA THR A 230 1.55 10.38 -23.72
C THR A 230 0.33 9.49 -23.49
N TYR A 231 0.53 8.22 -23.13
CA TYR A 231 -0.54 7.21 -23.05
C TYR A 231 -0.83 6.74 -21.62
N LEU A 232 0.10 6.90 -20.68
CA LEU A 232 -0.11 6.53 -19.27
C LEU A 232 -0.35 7.75 -18.35
N SER A 233 -0.21 8.98 -18.83
CA SER A 233 -0.27 10.21 -18.01
C SER A 233 -1.65 10.87 -17.87
N TYR A 234 -2.72 10.29 -18.45
CA TYR A 234 -4.01 10.97 -18.63
C TYR A 234 -3.92 12.32 -19.38
N ALA A 235 -2.89 12.53 -20.19
CA ALA A 235 -2.71 13.76 -20.99
C ALA A 235 -3.91 14.06 -21.93
N ASP A 236 -4.70 13.05 -22.30
CA ASP A 236 -5.92 13.21 -23.12
C ASP A 236 -7.21 13.41 -22.32
N ALA A 237 -7.20 13.32 -20.98
CA ALA A 237 -8.37 13.59 -20.16
C ALA A 237 -8.88 15.04 -20.33
N PRO A 238 -10.19 15.30 -20.27
CA PRO A 238 -10.79 16.64 -20.34
C PRO A 238 -10.72 17.35 -18.97
N VAL A 239 -9.53 17.47 -18.42
CA VAL A 239 -9.21 18.17 -17.16
C VAL A 239 -8.31 19.39 -17.41
N SER A 240 -8.09 20.23 -16.40
CA SER A 240 -7.27 21.45 -16.55
C SER A 240 -5.80 21.13 -16.83
N SER A 241 -5.05 22.09 -17.39
CA SER A 241 -3.63 21.91 -17.68
C SER A 241 -2.79 21.62 -16.42
N GLU A 242 -3.17 22.21 -15.28
CA GLU A 242 -2.56 21.97 -13.98
C GLU A 242 -2.85 20.56 -13.47
N GLU A 243 -4.05 20.03 -13.70
CA GLU A 243 -4.38 18.63 -13.43
C GLU A 243 -3.53 17.68 -14.30
N LYS A 244 -3.38 17.99 -15.59
CA LYS A 244 -2.55 17.21 -16.53
C LYS A 244 -1.08 17.20 -16.14
N GLU A 245 -0.51 18.33 -15.78
CA GLU A 245 0.90 18.39 -15.37
C GLU A 245 1.12 17.63 -14.05
N ARG A 246 0.18 17.71 -13.09
CA ARG A 246 0.23 16.90 -11.86
C ARG A 246 0.20 15.40 -12.15
N MET A 247 -0.67 14.95 -13.05
CA MET A 247 -0.72 13.54 -13.44
C MET A 247 0.50 13.11 -14.24
N LEU A 248 1.02 13.97 -15.12
CA LEU A 248 2.24 13.72 -15.87
C LEU A 248 3.46 13.59 -14.95
N ALA A 249 3.60 14.46 -13.94
CA ALA A 249 4.63 14.34 -12.91
C ALA A 249 4.50 13.02 -12.13
N PHE A 250 3.31 12.71 -11.61
CA PHE A 250 3.04 11.46 -10.90
C PHE A 250 3.36 10.21 -11.76
N THR A 251 2.93 10.20 -13.02
CA THR A 251 3.20 9.09 -13.95
C THR A 251 4.69 9.00 -14.30
N ARG A 252 5.44 10.11 -14.38
CA ARG A 252 6.91 10.08 -14.58
C ARG A 252 7.64 9.42 -13.41
N GLU A 253 7.21 9.73 -12.19
CA GLU A 253 7.77 9.21 -10.92
C GLU A 253 7.30 7.78 -10.59
N SER A 254 6.21 7.30 -11.20
CA SER A 254 5.67 5.97 -10.96
C SER A 254 6.52 4.85 -11.59
N GLY A 255 7.18 4.04 -10.76
CA GLY A 255 7.87 2.82 -11.19
C GLY A 255 6.96 1.83 -11.94
N SER A 256 5.69 1.72 -11.54
CA SER A 256 4.69 0.94 -12.28
C SER A 256 4.43 1.51 -13.68
N ALA A 257 4.37 2.83 -13.84
CA ALA A 257 4.20 3.44 -15.16
C ALA A 257 5.41 3.21 -16.07
N GLN A 258 6.62 3.13 -15.51
CA GLN A 258 7.84 2.80 -16.26
C GLN A 258 7.81 1.33 -16.71
N LYS A 259 7.57 0.39 -15.79
CA LYS A 259 7.35 -1.04 -16.07
C LYS A 259 6.30 -1.27 -17.15
N TYR A 260 5.15 -0.59 -17.04
CA TYR A 260 4.05 -0.74 -17.98
C TYR A 260 4.28 0.00 -19.30
N ALA A 261 5.05 1.09 -19.33
CA ALA A 261 5.46 1.70 -20.60
C ALA A 261 6.38 0.78 -21.40
N GLU A 262 7.31 0.08 -20.74
CA GLU A 262 8.17 -0.93 -21.38
C GLU A 262 7.34 -2.10 -21.92
N SER A 263 6.45 -2.70 -21.13
CA SER A 263 5.54 -3.76 -21.63
C SER A 263 4.62 -3.26 -22.75
N LEU A 264 4.15 -2.01 -22.69
CA LEU A 264 3.33 -1.41 -23.74
C LEU A 264 4.15 -1.16 -25.01
N ARG A 265 5.45 -0.84 -24.90
CA ARG A 265 6.39 -0.80 -26.04
C ARG A 265 6.58 -2.19 -26.63
N HIS A 266 6.87 -3.21 -25.83
CA HIS A 266 7.01 -4.59 -26.31
C HIS A 266 5.74 -5.10 -27.00
N LEU A 267 4.57 -4.71 -26.50
CA LEU A 267 3.29 -5.00 -27.15
C LEU A 267 3.08 -4.19 -28.43
N ALA A 268 3.47 -2.91 -28.45
CA ALA A 268 3.41 -2.06 -29.64
C ALA A 268 4.39 -2.50 -30.75
N GLU A 269 5.53 -3.08 -30.41
CA GLU A 269 6.46 -3.70 -31.38
C GLU A 269 5.87 -4.98 -32.00
N ARG A 270 4.96 -5.67 -31.28
CA ARG A 270 4.22 -6.86 -31.76
C ARG A 270 2.91 -6.52 -32.50
N ARG A 271 2.22 -5.42 -32.14
CA ARG A 271 0.83 -5.13 -32.55
C ARG A 271 0.59 -3.71 -33.08
N ASN A 272 1.58 -2.83 -33.09
CA ASN A 272 1.47 -1.39 -33.36
C ASN A 272 0.68 -0.60 -32.28
N LEU A 273 1.26 0.50 -31.81
CA LEU A 273 0.65 1.37 -30.78
C LEU A 273 -0.72 1.94 -31.18
N SER A 274 -0.95 2.17 -32.49
CA SER A 274 -2.23 2.65 -33.02
C SER A 274 -3.35 1.59 -32.94
N GLU A 275 -3.02 0.29 -32.98
CA GLU A 275 -4.01 -0.78 -32.77
C GLU A 275 -4.47 -0.78 -31.31
N LEU A 276 -3.51 -0.67 -30.39
CA LEU A 276 -3.74 -0.62 -28.95
C LEU A 276 -4.58 0.63 -28.56
N ASP A 277 -4.27 1.79 -29.12
CA ASP A 277 -5.08 3.02 -28.98
C ASP A 277 -6.54 2.80 -29.42
N GLY A 278 -6.72 2.13 -30.57
CA GLY A 278 -8.03 1.75 -31.10
C GLY A 278 -8.80 0.74 -30.23
N ILE A 279 -8.10 -0.16 -29.53
CA ILE A 279 -8.69 -1.07 -28.54
C ILE A 279 -9.14 -0.29 -27.30
N GLY A 280 -8.28 0.59 -26.77
CA GLY A 280 -8.61 1.44 -25.61
C GLY A 280 -9.86 2.30 -25.86
N ARG A 281 -9.95 2.95 -27.02
CA ARG A 281 -11.16 3.72 -27.41
C ARG A 281 -12.44 2.88 -27.44
N LYS A 282 -12.37 1.62 -27.89
CA LYS A 282 -13.53 0.70 -27.89
C LYS A 282 -13.96 0.34 -26.47
N MET A 283 -13.01 0.11 -25.56
CA MET A 283 -13.30 -0.14 -24.14
C MET A 283 -14.01 1.06 -23.50
N ILE A 284 -13.58 2.30 -23.78
CA ILE A 284 -14.23 3.54 -23.31
C ILE A 284 -15.67 3.64 -23.81
N GLU A 285 -15.91 3.43 -25.11
CA GLU A 285 -17.26 3.50 -25.68
C GLU A 285 -18.17 2.36 -25.16
N GLU A 286 -17.63 1.19 -24.82
CA GLU A 286 -18.35 0.13 -24.11
C GLU A 286 -18.80 0.57 -22.71
N VAL A 287 -17.91 1.14 -21.88
CA VAL A 287 -18.26 1.68 -20.56
C VAL A 287 -19.29 2.81 -20.67
N LYS A 288 -19.03 3.80 -21.53
CA LYS A 288 -19.90 4.96 -21.77
C LYS A 288 -21.31 4.57 -22.19
N LYS A 289 -21.45 3.54 -23.03
CA LYS A 289 -22.75 2.98 -23.44
C LYS A 289 -23.52 2.35 -22.27
N VAL A 290 -22.83 1.75 -21.31
CA VAL A 290 -23.45 1.19 -20.09
C VAL A 290 -23.89 2.31 -19.14
N LEU A 291 -23.01 3.28 -18.87
CA LEU A 291 -23.33 4.43 -18.02
C LEU A 291 -24.47 5.29 -18.58
N ALA A 292 -24.53 5.50 -19.89
CA ALA A 292 -25.61 6.23 -20.54
C ALA A 292 -27.00 5.60 -20.32
N LYS A 293 -27.09 4.25 -20.27
CA LYS A 293 -28.34 3.54 -19.93
C LYS A 293 -28.76 3.82 -18.48
N LEU A 294 -27.80 3.86 -17.56
CA LEU A 294 -27.98 4.26 -16.16
C LEU A 294 -28.31 5.75 -16.00
N GLY A 295 -28.09 6.57 -17.03
CA GLY A 295 -28.20 8.03 -16.94
C GLY A 295 -27.01 8.70 -16.25
N LEU A 296 -25.97 7.92 -15.92
CA LEU A 296 -24.73 8.43 -15.36
C LEU A 296 -23.88 9.08 -16.46
N LYS A 297 -23.17 10.14 -16.09
CA LYS A 297 -22.07 10.67 -16.89
C LYS A 297 -20.78 9.95 -16.48
N MET A 298 -19.97 9.59 -17.46
CA MET A 298 -18.63 9.09 -17.21
C MET A 298 -17.77 10.23 -16.64
N SER A 299 -16.86 9.93 -15.72
CA SER A 299 -15.94 10.94 -15.20
C SER A 299 -14.92 11.36 -16.29
N ALA A 300 -14.31 12.53 -16.11
CA ALA A 300 -13.23 13.00 -17.00
C ALA A 300 -12.09 11.96 -17.12
N TYR A 301 -11.82 11.22 -16.04
CA TYR A 301 -10.82 10.15 -16.04
C TYR A 301 -11.26 8.91 -16.81
N GLY A 302 -12.56 8.58 -16.83
CA GLY A 302 -13.10 7.51 -17.67
C GLY A 302 -13.16 7.85 -19.16
N GLU A 303 -13.22 9.14 -19.53
CA GLU A 303 -13.14 9.60 -20.93
C GLU A 303 -11.74 9.52 -21.53
N SER A 304 -10.69 9.45 -20.71
CA SER A 304 -9.31 9.25 -21.16
C SER A 304 -9.06 7.80 -21.57
N ARG A 305 -8.25 7.57 -22.61
CA ARG A 305 -7.83 6.20 -22.97
C ARG A 305 -6.69 5.65 -22.12
N THR A 306 -6.14 6.46 -21.22
CA THR A 306 -5.04 6.07 -20.34
C THR A 306 -5.41 4.88 -19.46
N TRP A 307 -6.58 4.87 -18.81
CA TRP A 307 -6.93 3.76 -17.91
C TRP A 307 -6.95 2.42 -18.64
N ALA A 308 -7.47 2.39 -19.88
CA ALA A 308 -7.55 1.19 -20.69
C ALA A 308 -6.16 0.71 -21.15
N LEU A 309 -5.31 1.63 -21.61
CA LEU A 309 -3.95 1.30 -22.05
C LEU A 309 -3.05 0.89 -20.88
N TRP A 310 -3.23 1.50 -19.70
CA TRP A 310 -2.56 1.13 -18.46
C TRP A 310 -2.93 -0.29 -18.03
N ASP A 311 -4.22 -0.64 -18.07
CA ASP A 311 -4.68 -2.00 -17.74
C ASP A 311 -4.20 -3.04 -18.77
N ILE A 312 -4.20 -2.72 -20.07
CA ILE A 312 -3.63 -3.57 -21.14
C ILE A 312 -2.14 -3.83 -20.88
N ALA A 313 -1.38 -2.77 -20.63
CA ALA A 313 0.06 -2.84 -20.37
C ALA A 313 0.38 -3.64 -19.09
N LYS A 314 -0.44 -3.48 -18.05
CA LYS A 314 -0.35 -4.23 -16.79
C LYS A 314 -0.63 -5.72 -16.95
N GLN A 315 -1.65 -6.11 -17.73
CA GLN A 315 -1.90 -7.53 -18.02
C GLN A 315 -0.77 -8.15 -18.85
N GLU A 316 -0.21 -7.40 -19.80
CA GLU A 316 0.96 -7.86 -20.57
C GLU A 316 2.21 -8.03 -19.69
N TYR A 317 2.47 -7.06 -18.79
CA TYR A 317 3.59 -7.13 -17.84
C TYR A 317 3.52 -8.40 -17.00
N PHE A 318 2.38 -8.68 -16.36
CA PHE A 318 2.22 -9.89 -15.55
C PHE A 318 2.17 -11.19 -16.36
N ALA A 319 1.81 -11.14 -17.65
CA ALA A 319 1.95 -12.29 -18.54
C ALA A 319 3.42 -12.64 -18.86
N GLU A 320 4.33 -11.68 -18.72
CA GLU A 320 5.78 -11.86 -18.87
C GLU A 320 6.50 -12.02 -17.51
N HIS A 321 5.88 -11.57 -16.40
CA HIS A 321 6.38 -11.58 -15.01
C HIS A 321 5.32 -12.16 -14.06
N SER A 322 4.99 -13.44 -14.22
CA SER A 322 3.90 -14.11 -13.48
C SER A 322 4.15 -14.25 -11.98
N ASP A 323 5.41 -14.17 -11.56
CA ASP A 323 5.89 -14.20 -10.18
C ASP A 323 5.66 -12.87 -9.44
N GLU A 324 5.48 -11.76 -10.15
CA GLU A 324 5.05 -10.47 -9.57
C GLU A 324 3.53 -10.33 -9.46
N ASN A 325 2.76 -11.32 -9.89
CA ASN A 325 1.30 -11.28 -9.86
C ASN A 325 0.73 -12.00 -8.62
N ASP A 326 -0.21 -11.37 -7.93
CA ASP A 326 -1.01 -11.99 -6.87
C ASP A 326 -1.75 -13.23 -7.40
N GLY A 327 -1.50 -14.39 -6.78
CA GLY A 327 -2.00 -15.70 -7.19
C GLY A 327 -3.53 -15.82 -7.26
N ALA A 328 -4.28 -14.86 -6.71
CA ALA A 328 -5.73 -14.75 -6.89
C ALA A 328 -6.14 -14.36 -8.33
N TYR A 329 -5.25 -13.77 -9.13
CA TYR A 329 -5.56 -13.30 -10.49
C TYR A 329 -5.11 -14.29 -11.57
N LYS A 330 -6.01 -14.60 -12.51
CA LYS A 330 -5.65 -15.30 -13.74
C LYS A 330 -4.71 -14.41 -14.56
N VAL A 331 -3.48 -14.86 -14.79
CA VAL A 331 -2.49 -14.15 -15.63
C VAL A 331 -2.79 -14.34 -17.11
N GLY A 332 -2.66 -13.29 -17.91
CA GLY A 332 -2.65 -13.36 -19.38
C GLY A 332 -3.06 -12.06 -20.08
N GLY A 333 -2.51 -11.84 -21.27
CA GLY A 333 -2.78 -10.66 -22.10
C GLY A 333 -4.17 -10.67 -22.75
N ILE A 334 -4.63 -9.49 -23.18
CA ILE A 334 -5.95 -9.29 -23.79
C ILE A 334 -6.12 -9.93 -25.18
N PHE A 335 -5.03 -10.40 -25.80
CA PHE A 335 -5.04 -11.08 -27.10
C PHE A 335 -5.13 -12.61 -26.96
N GLU A 336 -4.60 -13.14 -25.86
CA GLU A 336 -4.59 -14.55 -25.50
C GLU A 336 -5.87 -14.96 -24.77
N LEU A 337 -6.41 -14.06 -23.93
CA LEU A 337 -7.60 -14.27 -23.11
C LEU A 337 -8.66 -13.20 -23.41
N PRO A 338 -9.63 -13.47 -24.31
CA PRO A 338 -10.70 -12.50 -24.63
C PRO A 338 -11.49 -12.03 -23.40
N GLU A 339 -11.64 -12.88 -22.39
CA GLU A 339 -12.29 -12.55 -21.12
C GLU A 339 -11.56 -11.44 -20.35
N LYS A 340 -10.26 -11.21 -20.58
CA LYS A 340 -9.50 -10.14 -19.92
C LYS A 340 -9.91 -8.75 -20.37
N LYS A 341 -10.26 -8.59 -21.66
CA LYS A 341 -10.86 -7.33 -22.14
C LYS A 341 -12.19 -7.07 -21.43
N GLU A 342 -13.01 -8.10 -21.23
CA GLU A 342 -14.27 -7.96 -20.52
C GLU A 342 -14.07 -7.67 -19.03
N GLU A 343 -13.12 -8.33 -18.35
CA GLU A 343 -12.75 -8.05 -16.96
C GLU A 343 -12.34 -6.57 -16.75
N ILE A 344 -11.50 -6.03 -17.64
CA ILE A 344 -11.05 -4.62 -17.62
C ILE A 344 -12.24 -3.66 -17.79
N VAL A 345 -13.08 -3.88 -18.81
CA VAL A 345 -14.28 -3.07 -19.06
C VAL A 345 -15.27 -3.14 -17.89
N ASN A 346 -15.46 -4.32 -17.32
CA ASN A 346 -16.33 -4.52 -16.15
C ASN A 346 -15.76 -3.78 -14.94
N ARG A 347 -14.46 -3.92 -14.63
CA ARG A 347 -13.81 -3.23 -13.50
C ARG A 347 -13.97 -1.72 -13.59
N HIS A 348 -13.75 -1.13 -14.76
CA HIS A 348 -13.91 0.32 -14.93
C HIS A 348 -15.39 0.76 -14.87
N THR A 349 -16.32 -0.04 -15.42
CA THR A 349 -17.76 0.18 -15.26
C THR A 349 -18.18 0.17 -13.78
N GLY A 350 -17.70 -0.80 -13.00
CA GLY A 350 -17.97 -0.89 -11.57
C GLY A 350 -17.39 0.30 -10.79
N TRP A 351 -16.20 0.78 -11.16
CA TRP A 351 -15.59 1.95 -10.53
C TRP A 351 -16.39 3.24 -10.74
N GLU A 352 -16.80 3.55 -11.97
CA GLU A 352 -17.66 4.72 -12.26
C GLU A 352 -19.00 4.64 -11.50
N VAL A 353 -19.61 3.46 -11.42
CA VAL A 353 -20.87 3.23 -10.69
C VAL A 353 -20.70 3.35 -9.17
N TYR A 354 -19.64 2.77 -8.59
CA TYR A 354 -19.36 2.88 -7.16
C TYR A 354 -19.02 4.33 -6.77
N LYS A 355 -18.30 5.04 -7.62
CA LYS A 355 -17.97 6.46 -7.44
C LYS A 355 -19.21 7.35 -7.50
N ALA A 356 -20.13 7.11 -8.43
CA ALA A 356 -21.42 7.80 -8.47
C ALA A 356 -22.23 7.54 -7.18
N HIS A 357 -22.33 6.28 -6.74
CA HIS A 357 -23.07 5.90 -5.54
C HIS A 357 -22.50 6.54 -4.26
N SER A 358 -21.18 6.47 -4.07
CA SER A 358 -20.47 7.06 -2.91
C SER A 358 -20.48 8.59 -2.95
N GLY A 359 -20.47 9.21 -4.13
CA GLY A 359 -20.73 10.63 -4.34
C GLY A 359 -22.19 11.07 -4.14
N GLY A 360 -23.11 10.16 -3.79
CA GLY A 360 -24.52 10.44 -3.51
C GLY A 360 -25.44 10.44 -4.73
N GLU A 361 -24.93 10.21 -5.95
CA GLU A 361 -25.74 10.07 -7.16
C GLU A 361 -26.40 8.68 -7.19
N ARG A 362 -27.56 8.55 -6.52
CA ARG A 362 -28.28 7.26 -6.35
C ARG A 362 -29.43 7.04 -7.34
N ALA A 363 -29.78 8.04 -8.15
CA ALA A 363 -30.92 7.97 -9.07
C ALA A 363 -30.82 6.85 -10.12
N PHE A 364 -29.61 6.39 -10.45
CA PHE A 364 -29.42 5.28 -11.39
C PHE A 364 -29.95 3.93 -10.87
N LEU A 365 -30.09 3.76 -9.55
CA LEU A 365 -30.57 2.52 -8.93
C LEU A 365 -32.02 2.17 -9.32
N GLU A 366 -32.81 3.19 -9.69
CA GLU A 366 -34.17 3.03 -10.21
C GLU A 366 -34.20 2.41 -11.62
N ARG A 367 -33.09 2.50 -12.36
CA ARG A 367 -32.98 2.01 -13.74
C ARG A 367 -32.46 0.58 -13.84
N LEU A 368 -31.94 0.02 -12.75
CA LEU A 368 -31.49 -1.36 -12.67
C LEU A 368 -32.67 -2.34 -12.76
N ARG A 369 -32.57 -3.31 -13.67
CA ARG A 369 -33.58 -4.34 -13.95
C ARG A 369 -32.98 -5.74 -13.79
N GLY A 370 -33.83 -6.76 -13.76
CA GLY A 370 -33.42 -8.15 -13.78
C GLY A 370 -32.86 -8.67 -12.44
N GLU A 371 -32.35 -9.89 -12.50
CA GLU A 371 -31.76 -10.62 -11.37
C GLU A 371 -30.37 -10.05 -11.02
N GLY A 372 -30.01 -10.06 -9.74
CA GLY A 372 -28.73 -9.52 -9.24
C GLY A 372 -28.79 -8.10 -8.66
N LYS A 373 -29.96 -7.43 -8.63
CA LYS A 373 -30.10 -6.11 -7.98
C LYS A 373 -29.70 -6.11 -6.51
N GLU A 374 -30.02 -7.17 -5.77
CA GLU A 374 -29.62 -7.33 -4.36
C GLU A 374 -28.10 -7.45 -4.19
N GLU A 375 -27.43 -8.23 -5.05
CA GLU A 375 -25.97 -8.36 -5.08
C GLU A 375 -25.27 -7.04 -5.42
N ILE A 376 -25.83 -6.26 -6.38
CA ILE A 376 -25.37 -4.90 -6.69
C ILE A 376 -25.48 -4.00 -5.45
N MET A 377 -26.62 -4.02 -4.74
CA MET A 377 -26.80 -3.22 -3.54
C MET A 377 -25.84 -3.63 -2.41
N GLY A 378 -25.54 -4.93 -2.27
CA GLY A 378 -24.53 -5.43 -1.34
C GLY A 378 -23.14 -4.84 -1.64
N LEU A 379 -22.65 -5.01 -2.86
CA LEU A 379 -21.36 -4.46 -3.30
C LEU A 379 -21.28 -2.93 -3.15
N LEU A 380 -22.37 -2.21 -3.42
CA LEU A 380 -22.44 -0.75 -3.23
C LEU A 380 -22.47 -0.30 -1.76
N ALA A 381 -22.75 -1.22 -0.82
CA ALA A 381 -22.74 -0.98 0.61
C ALA A 381 -21.44 -1.45 1.30
N HIS A 382 -20.54 -2.13 0.59
CA HIS A 382 -19.24 -2.53 1.14
C HIS A 382 -18.38 -1.30 1.49
N GLU A 383 -17.70 -1.37 2.63
CA GLU A 383 -16.73 -0.36 3.04
C GLU A 383 -15.57 -0.28 2.02
N PRO A 384 -15.13 0.92 1.64
CA PRO A 384 -13.99 1.08 0.75
C PRO A 384 -12.69 0.63 1.43
N LYS A 385 -11.74 0.16 0.62
CA LYS A 385 -10.35 -0.01 1.05
C LYS A 385 -9.71 1.36 1.35
N GLU A 386 -8.50 1.36 1.89
CA GLU A 386 -7.70 2.57 2.16
C GLU A 386 -7.62 3.57 0.98
N ASN A 387 -7.71 3.08 -0.26
CA ASN A 387 -7.69 3.92 -1.47
C ASN A 387 -9.07 4.49 -1.88
N GLY A 388 -10.10 4.36 -1.03
CA GLY A 388 -11.44 4.90 -1.28
C GLY A 388 -12.31 4.11 -2.27
N THR A 389 -11.95 2.87 -2.60
CA THR A 389 -12.74 2.04 -3.53
C THR A 389 -12.73 0.54 -3.17
N LEU A 390 -13.53 -0.27 -3.86
CA LEU A 390 -13.60 -1.72 -3.65
C LEU A 390 -12.38 -2.46 -4.21
N SER A 391 -12.24 -3.76 -3.95
CA SER A 391 -11.23 -4.57 -4.64
C SER A 391 -11.46 -4.63 -6.15
N SER A 392 -10.39 -4.88 -6.92
CA SER A 392 -10.48 -5.09 -8.37
C SER A 392 -11.47 -6.20 -8.76
N TYR A 393 -11.62 -7.23 -7.92
CA TYR A 393 -12.58 -8.31 -8.11
C TYR A 393 -14.03 -7.84 -7.90
N GLU A 394 -14.31 -7.15 -6.80
CA GLU A 394 -15.63 -6.57 -6.51
C GLU A 394 -16.04 -5.53 -7.55
N LEU A 395 -15.11 -4.69 -8.02
CA LEU A 395 -15.36 -3.73 -9.11
C LEU A 395 -15.67 -4.46 -10.43
N ALA A 396 -14.93 -5.51 -10.77
CA ALA A 396 -15.21 -6.33 -11.95
C ALA A 396 -16.58 -7.03 -11.84
N ARG A 397 -16.91 -7.57 -10.67
CA ARG A 397 -18.20 -8.21 -10.40
C ARG A 397 -19.36 -7.21 -10.46
N LEU A 398 -19.19 -6.03 -9.85
CA LEU A 398 -20.17 -4.95 -9.89
C LEU A 398 -20.45 -4.51 -11.33
N GLY A 399 -19.42 -4.27 -12.15
CA GLY A 399 -19.61 -3.89 -13.55
C GLY A 399 -20.23 -4.98 -14.42
N GLU A 400 -19.93 -6.26 -14.15
CA GLU A 400 -20.57 -7.40 -14.80
C GLU A 400 -22.08 -7.43 -14.50
N LEU A 401 -22.46 -7.32 -13.23
CA LEU A 401 -23.85 -7.29 -12.78
C LEU A 401 -24.58 -6.07 -13.35
N ILE A 402 -23.95 -4.90 -13.34
CA ILE A 402 -24.50 -3.67 -13.93
C ILE A 402 -24.78 -3.86 -15.42
N LYS A 403 -23.84 -4.43 -16.19
CA LYS A 403 -24.04 -4.72 -17.62
C LYS A 403 -25.26 -5.62 -17.84
N ARG A 404 -25.40 -6.70 -17.07
CA ARG A 404 -26.56 -7.60 -17.10
C ARG A 404 -27.87 -6.87 -16.75
N ALA A 405 -27.83 -5.99 -15.75
CA ALA A 405 -29.00 -5.27 -15.23
C ALA A 405 -29.49 -4.10 -16.11
N VAL A 406 -28.78 -3.75 -17.18
CA VAL A 406 -29.16 -2.69 -18.13
C VAL A 406 -29.29 -3.15 -19.59
N LEU A 407 -29.01 -4.43 -19.89
CA LEU A 407 -29.24 -5.03 -21.20
C LEU A 407 -30.72 -5.31 -21.43
#